data_AF-A0A2S9FVD4-F1
#
_entry.id   AF-A0A2S9FVD4-F1
#
_cell.length_a   1.000
_cell.length_b   1.000
_cell.length_c   1.000
_cell.angle_alpha   90.00
_cell.angle_beta   90.00
_cell.angle_gamma   90.00
#
_symmetry.space_group_name_H-M   'P 1'
#
loop_
_entity.id
_entity.type
_entity.pdbx_description
1 polymer ?
#
loop_
_entity_poly.entity_id
_entity_poly.type
_entity_poly.pdbx_seq_one_letter_code
_entity_poly.pdbx_strand_id
1 'polypeptide(L)'
;EWRQFIDDGGYDQPRWWSDAGWRHRIQAGLTAPLFWNDGASGRTRTRFGYVEDVAGDEPVQHVTYYEAEAYAAWAGARLPTEVEW
;
A
#
# COMPACT_ATOMS: atom_id res chain seq x y z
N GLU A 1 10.26 -2.55 -0.59
CA GLU A 1 10.01 -1.26 0.07
C GLU A 1 8.63 -1.16 0.73
N TRP A 2 7.53 -1.51 0.04
CA TRP A 2 6.16 -1.45 0.62
C TRP A 2 5.99 -2.16 1.96
N ARG A 3 6.73 -3.27 2.17
CA ARG A 3 6.77 -3.95 3.47
C ARG A 3 7.18 -3.01 4.61
N GLN A 4 8.18 -2.17 4.40
CA GLN A 4 8.67 -1.23 5.42
C GLN A 4 7.59 -0.20 5.74
N PHE A 5 6.87 0.30 4.74
CA PHE A 5 5.72 1.17 4.96
C PHE A 5 4.64 0.50 5.83
N ILE A 6 4.35 -0.78 5.61
CA ILE A 6 3.41 -1.53 6.46
C ILE A 6 3.97 -1.70 7.88
N ASP A 7 5.23 -2.16 8.00
CA ASP A 7 5.88 -2.45 9.28
C ASP A 7 6.03 -1.19 10.16
N ASP A 8 6.23 -0.03 9.53
CA ASP A 8 6.26 1.28 10.20
C ASP A 8 4.86 1.80 10.57
N GLY A 9 3.79 1.03 10.34
CA GLY A 9 2.42 1.39 10.67
C GLY A 9 1.77 2.35 9.67
N GLY A 10 2.16 2.29 8.40
CA GLY A 10 1.64 3.16 7.33
C GLY A 10 0.12 3.15 7.20
N TYR A 11 -0.52 2.00 7.42
CA TYR A 11 -1.99 1.89 7.44
C TYR A 11 -2.63 2.35 8.75
N ASP A 12 -1.86 2.56 9.82
CA ASP A 12 -2.37 2.94 11.15
C ASP A 12 -2.07 4.40 11.52
N GLN A 13 -1.43 5.15 10.62
CA GLN A 13 -1.00 6.53 10.84
C GLN A 13 -1.71 7.50 9.90
N PRO A 14 -2.79 8.17 10.34
CA PRO A 14 -3.56 9.10 9.51
C PRO A 14 -2.73 10.22 8.88
N ARG A 15 -1.60 10.60 9.51
CA ARG A 15 -0.73 11.70 9.05
C ARG A 15 -0.16 11.53 7.63
N TRP A 16 -0.13 10.29 7.12
CA TRP A 16 0.35 10.00 5.76
C TRP A 16 -0.75 10.11 4.71
N TRP A 17 -2.01 10.16 5.12
CA TRP A 17 -3.15 10.06 4.22
C TRP A 17 -3.84 11.42 4.09
N SER A 18 -4.41 11.72 2.92
CA SER A 18 -5.45 12.74 2.85
C SER A 18 -6.69 12.33 3.65
N ASP A 19 -7.54 13.31 3.99
CA ASP A 19 -8.81 13.05 4.69
C ASP A 19 -9.71 12.06 3.93
N ALA A 20 -9.71 12.12 2.59
CA ALA A 20 -10.48 11.21 1.75
C ALA A 20 -9.86 9.81 1.76
N GLY A 21 -8.53 9.71 1.62
CA GLY A 21 -7.81 8.45 1.68
C GLY A 21 -7.95 7.74 3.02
N TRP A 22 -7.83 8.47 4.13
CA TRP A 22 -7.98 7.89 5.47
C TRP A 22 -9.39 7.34 5.72
N ARG A 23 -10.42 8.08 5.31
CA ARG A 23 -11.81 7.60 5.36
C ARG A 23 -12.00 6.33 4.53
N HIS A 24 -11.43 6.28 3.33
CA HIS A 24 -11.47 5.10 2.47
C HIS A 24 -10.76 3.91 3.12
N ARG A 25 -9.55 4.09 3.65
CA ARG A 25 -8.79 3.05 4.37
C ARG A 25 -9.63 2.42 5.48
N ILE A 26 -10.27 3.25 6.31
CA ILE A 26 -11.11 2.77 7.43
C ILE A 26 -12.33 2.03 6.90
N GLN A 27 -13.07 2.62 5.96
CA GLN A 27 -14.31 2.04 5.46
C GLN A 27 -14.09 0.69 4.76
N ALA A 28 -12.99 0.57 4.00
CA ALA A 28 -12.64 -0.66 3.28
C ALA A 28 -11.79 -1.63 4.11
N GLY A 29 -11.38 -1.26 5.33
CA GLY A 29 -10.56 -2.11 6.19
C GLY A 29 -9.18 -2.43 5.61
N LEU A 30 -8.57 -1.48 4.87
CA LEU A 30 -7.31 -1.73 4.18
C LEU A 30 -6.15 -1.88 5.18
N THR A 31 -5.39 -2.95 5.03
CA THR A 31 -4.20 -3.25 5.86
C THR A 31 -2.98 -3.68 5.04
N ALA A 32 -3.18 -3.95 3.75
CA ALA A 32 -2.18 -4.34 2.78
C ALA A 32 -2.77 -4.18 1.36
N PRO A 33 -1.95 -4.20 0.30
CA PRO A 33 -2.43 -4.23 -1.08
C PRO A 33 -3.38 -5.40 -1.34
N LEU A 34 -4.26 -5.25 -2.34
CA LEU A 34 -5.20 -6.31 -2.68
C LEU A 34 -4.46 -7.60 -3.07
N PHE A 35 -5.02 -8.74 -2.65
CA PHE A 35 -4.48 -10.10 -2.81
C PHE A 35 -3.27 -10.46 -1.94
N TRP A 36 -2.74 -9.55 -1.13
CA TRP A 36 -1.80 -9.94 -0.09
C TRP A 36 -2.58 -10.72 0.98
N ASN A 37 -2.11 -11.93 1.27
CA ASN A 37 -2.69 -12.78 2.29
C ASN A 37 -2.18 -12.35 3.67
N ASP A 38 -2.89 -12.73 4.73
CA ASP A 38 -2.49 -12.48 6.11
C ASP A 38 -2.31 -10.99 6.51
N GLY A 39 -2.98 -10.09 5.78
CA GLY A 39 -3.06 -8.65 6.09
C GLY A 39 -1.68 -7.98 6.15
N ALA A 40 -1.41 -7.23 7.23
CA ALA A 40 -0.13 -6.53 7.43
C ALA A 40 1.10 -7.45 7.40
N SER A 41 0.95 -8.73 7.78
CA SER A 41 2.06 -9.69 7.72
C SER A 41 2.39 -10.13 6.29
N GLY A 42 1.40 -10.11 5.38
CA GLY A 42 1.54 -10.03 3.93
C GLY A 42 2.50 -10.98 3.22
N ARG A 43 2.91 -12.11 3.82
CA ARG A 43 4.07 -12.88 3.33
C ARG A 43 3.84 -13.54 1.98
N THR A 44 2.59 -13.89 1.71
CA THR A 44 2.18 -14.50 0.44
C THR A 44 1.13 -13.63 -0.24
N ARG A 45 0.96 -13.83 -1.55
CA ARG A 45 -0.11 -13.24 -2.33
C ARG A 45 -0.80 -14.29 -3.20
N THR A 46 -2.05 -14.04 -3.53
CA THR A 46 -2.80 -14.85 -4.50
C THR A 46 -2.82 -14.16 -5.86
N ARG A 47 -2.08 -14.67 -6.85
CA ARG A 47 -2.01 -14.10 -8.19
C ARG A 47 -2.47 -15.12 -9.23
N PHE A 48 -3.54 -14.78 -9.97
CA PHE A 48 -4.17 -15.68 -10.95
C PHE A 48 -4.50 -17.08 -10.41
N GLY A 49 -4.90 -17.18 -9.13
CA GLY A 49 -5.25 -18.44 -8.46
C GLY A 49 -4.07 -19.19 -7.84
N TYR A 50 -2.84 -18.69 -7.98
CA TYR A 50 -1.65 -19.27 -7.37
C TYR A 50 -1.26 -18.51 -6.12
N VAL A 51 -1.00 -19.23 -5.03
CA VAL A 51 -0.40 -18.67 -3.82
C VAL A 51 1.11 -18.72 -3.96
N GLU A 52 1.75 -17.56 -3.88
CA GLU A 52 3.21 -17.40 -3.98
C GLU A 52 3.72 -16.41 -2.93
N ASP A 53 5.01 -16.48 -2.61
CA ASP A 53 5.64 -15.49 -1.74
C ASP A 53 5.66 -14.11 -2.40
N VAL A 54 5.51 -13.06 -1.59
CA VAL A 54 5.69 -11.69 -2.07
C VAL A 54 7.19 -11.42 -2.25
N ALA A 55 7.64 -11.35 -3.50
CA ALA A 55 9.02 -10.99 -3.84
C ALA A 55 9.35 -9.56 -3.34
N GLY A 56 10.53 -9.38 -2.75
CA GLY A 56 10.93 -8.11 -2.13
C GLY A 56 11.36 -7.03 -3.13
N ASP A 57 11.67 -7.42 -4.35
CA ASP A 57 12.22 -6.62 -5.45
C ASP A 57 11.23 -6.38 -6.61
N GLU A 58 10.02 -6.93 -6.51
CA GLU A 58 8.97 -6.65 -7.48
C GLU A 58 8.24 -5.33 -7.19
N PRO A 59 7.77 -4.61 -8.23
CA PRO A 59 6.85 -3.49 -8.04
C PRO A 59 5.60 -3.92 -7.28
N VAL A 60 5.17 -3.10 -6.31
CA VAL A 60 3.88 -3.33 -5.65
C VAL A 60 2.73 -3.19 -6.66
N GLN A 61 1.70 -4.03 -6.51
CA GLN A 61 0.54 -4.06 -7.41
C GLN A 61 -0.77 -4.00 -6.62
N HIS A 62 -1.84 -3.63 -7.33
CA HIS A 62 -3.21 -3.56 -6.79
C HIS A 62 -3.36 -2.67 -5.55
N VAL A 63 -2.64 -1.54 -5.56
CA VAL A 63 -2.81 -0.44 -4.62
C VAL A 63 -3.76 0.60 -5.21
N THR A 64 -4.55 1.22 -4.34
CA THR A 64 -5.35 2.39 -4.69
C THR A 64 -4.48 3.63 -4.87
N TYR A 65 -5.04 4.67 -5.49
CA TYR A 65 -4.40 5.99 -5.52
C TYR A 65 -4.06 6.50 -4.11
N TYR A 66 -4.98 6.33 -3.15
CA TYR A 66 -4.77 6.78 -1.77
C TYR A 66 -3.62 6.05 -1.08
N GLU A 67 -3.46 4.74 -1.32
CA GLU A 67 -2.31 4.00 -0.82
C GLU A 67 -1.01 4.50 -1.44
N ALA A 68 -0.99 4.75 -2.75
CA ALA A 68 0.19 5.26 -3.43
C ALA A 68 0.58 6.67 -2.95
N GLU A 69 -0.40 7.55 -2.73
CA GLU A 69 -0.16 8.89 -2.17
C GLU A 69 0.42 8.80 -0.75
N ALA A 70 -0.13 7.91 0.09
CA ALA A 70 0.28 7.79 1.48
C ALA A 70 1.68 7.20 1.61
N TYR A 71 2.00 6.22 0.77
CA TYR A 71 3.34 5.69 0.65
C TYR A 71 4.34 6.78 0.22
N ALA A 72 4.00 7.61 -0.77
CA ALA A 72 4.87 8.68 -1.21
C ALA A 72 5.13 9.70 -0.09
N ALA A 73 4.09 10.08 0.66
CA ALA A 73 4.21 10.98 1.81
C ALA A 73 5.09 10.40 2.92
N TRP A 74 4.91 9.11 3.27
CA TRP A 74 5.76 8.40 4.24
C TRP A 74 7.22 8.38 3.80
N ALA A 75 7.47 8.16 2.51
CA ALA A 75 8.82 8.16 1.92
C ALA A 75 9.44 9.56 1.80
N GLY A 76 8.75 10.63 2.24
CA GLY A 76 9.22 12.01 2.09
C GLY A 76 9.19 12.52 0.65
N ALA A 77 8.36 11.92 -0.20
CA ALA A 77 8.23 12.19 -1.62
C ALA A 77 6.80 12.65 -1.98
N ARG A 78 6.50 12.69 -3.28
CA ARG A 78 5.15 12.93 -3.83
C ARG A 78 4.95 12.09 -5.09
N LEU A 79 3.69 11.94 -5.49
CA LEU A 79 3.39 11.43 -6.83
C LEU A 79 3.76 12.47 -7.91
N PRO A 80 4.23 12.03 -9.08
CA PRO A 80 4.42 12.93 -10.22
C PRO A 80 3.06 13.42 -10.72
N THR A 81 3.04 14.61 -11.31
CA THR A 81 1.92 15.04 -12.15
C THR A 81 1.91 14.23 -13.45
N GLU A 82 0.78 14.20 -14.17
CA GLU A 82 0.69 13.51 -15.46
C GLU A 82 1.69 14.05 -16.50
N VAL A 83 2.10 15.31 -16.40
CA VAL A 83 3.05 15.97 -17.32
C VAL A 83 4.50 15.60 -16.99
N GLU A 84 4.80 15.25 -15.74
CA GLU A 84 6.15 14.87 -15.29
C GLU A 84 6.50 13.40 -15.55
N TRP A 85 5.50 12.56 -15.83
CA TRP A 85 5.64 11.10 -15.97
C TRP A 85 6.16 10.70 -17.36
#